data_AF-A0A4Q6A7C9-F1
#
_entry.id   AF-A0A4Q6A7C9-F1
#
_cell.length_a   1.000
_cell.length_b   1.000
_cell.length_c   1.000
_cell.angle_alpha   90.00
_cell.angle_beta   90.00
_cell.angle_gamma   90.00
#
_symmetry.space_group_name_H-M   'P 1'
#
loop_
_entity.id
_entity.type
_entity.pdbx_description
1 polymer ?
#
loop_
_entity_poly.entity_id
_entity_poly.type
_entity_poly.pdbx_seq_one_letter_code
_entity_poly.pdbx_strand_id
1 'polypeptide(L)'
;MMTDRRKFLQKATALSSAALVSTIPSWAKDLDNALKASQGITADKMATEEEFWYYIQQAFTVSPGIINLNNGGVSPAPKTVQDAMKRYYDLSNEAPSYYMWRILDQGREPLRANLAALAGCSPEEITMNRNSSEGLETIIFGLQLKAGDEVVLSKQDYPNVINAYKQREKRDGRFQAAEGCPRT
;
A
#
# COMPACT_ATOMS: atom_id res chain seq x y z
N MET A 1 56.14 -16.01 22.96
CA MET A 1 54.94 -15.16 23.12
C MET A 1 53.83 -15.71 22.23
N MET A 2 52.94 -16.54 22.76
CA MET A 2 51.76 -17.01 22.03
C MET A 2 50.68 -15.94 22.10
N THR A 3 50.39 -15.30 20.97
CA THR A 3 49.25 -14.40 20.82
C THR A 3 47.96 -15.22 20.88
N ASP A 4 47.12 -14.86 21.85
CA ASP A 4 45.90 -15.55 22.23
C ASP A 4 44.81 -15.35 21.15
N ARG A 5 44.72 -16.32 20.24
CA ARG A 5 43.77 -16.35 19.10
C ARG A 5 42.32 -16.11 19.53
N ARG A 6 41.98 -16.45 20.79
CA ARG A 6 40.65 -16.28 21.37
C ARG A 6 40.31 -14.80 21.63
N LYS A 7 41.30 -13.98 21.99
CA LYS A 7 41.13 -12.52 22.16
C LYS A 7 40.97 -11.79 20.83
N PHE A 8 41.54 -12.32 19.74
CA PHE A 8 41.38 -11.75 18.40
C PHE A 8 39.94 -11.92 17.89
N LEU A 9 39.35 -13.10 18.05
CA LEU A 9 37.95 -13.37 17.66
C LEU A 9 36.92 -12.58 18.51
N GLN A 10 37.20 -12.39 19.80
CA GLN A 10 36.37 -11.54 20.68
C GLN A 10 36.46 -10.04 20.31
N LYS A 11 37.60 -9.57 19.81
CA LYS A 11 37.73 -8.20 19.30
C LYS A 11 37.10 -8.03 17.91
N ALA A 12 37.11 -9.06 17.07
CA ALA A 12 36.49 -9.04 15.74
C ALA A 12 34.95 -8.99 15.81
N THR A 13 34.34 -9.59 16.83
CA THR A 13 32.87 -9.57 17.06
C THR A 13 32.34 -8.22 17.55
N ALA A 14 33.17 -7.41 18.22
CA ALA A 14 32.81 -6.05 18.63
C ALA A 14 32.81 -5.04 17.47
N LEU A 15 33.50 -5.34 16.36
CA LEU A 15 33.52 -4.51 15.14
C LEU A 15 32.42 -4.85 14.15
N SER A 16 31.78 -6.03 14.26
CA SER A 16 30.71 -6.45 13.34
C SER A 16 29.34 -5.87 13.69
N SER A 17 29.14 -5.44 14.94
CA SER A 17 27.89 -4.84 15.42
C SER A 17 27.70 -3.38 15.01
N ALA A 18 28.76 -2.67 14.62
CA ALA A 18 28.68 -1.31 14.10
C ALA A 18 28.44 -1.24 12.57
N ALA A 19 28.57 -2.36 11.85
CA ALA A 19 28.38 -2.43 10.40
C ALA A 19 26.92 -2.67 9.97
N LEU A 20 26.01 -2.86 10.94
CA LEU A 20 24.56 -2.97 10.70
C LEU A 20 23.82 -1.64 10.93
N VAL A 21 24.52 -0.50 10.90
CA VAL A 21 23.84 0.78 10.73
C VAL A 21 23.31 0.82 9.31
N SER A 22 22.09 0.31 9.14
CA SER A 22 21.25 0.60 7.98
C SER A 22 21.38 2.09 7.68
N THR A 23 21.95 2.42 6.53
CA THR A 23 22.07 3.78 6.02
C THR A 23 20.68 4.27 5.67
N ILE A 24 19.90 4.63 6.69
CA ILE A 24 18.66 5.38 6.52
C ILE A 24 19.08 6.66 5.79
N PRO A 25 18.60 6.87 4.56
CA PRO A 25 18.92 8.09 3.82
C PRO A 25 18.60 9.32 4.66
N SER A 26 19.39 10.40 4.57
CA SER A 26 19.18 11.61 5.39
C SER A 26 17.72 12.08 5.36
N TRP A 27 17.12 12.09 4.17
CA TRP A 27 15.72 12.47 3.97
C TRP A 27 14.72 11.65 4.82
N ALA A 28 15.01 10.37 5.07
CA ALA A 28 14.15 9.51 5.88
C ALA A 28 14.31 9.76 7.39
N LYS A 29 15.49 10.21 7.85
CA LYS A 29 15.66 10.68 9.24
C LYS A 29 14.96 12.02 9.46
N ASP A 30 15.06 12.92 8.48
CA ASP A 30 14.44 14.24 8.55
C ASP A 30 12.91 14.13 8.52
N LEU A 31 12.37 13.21 7.71
CA LEU A 31 10.94 12.90 7.69
C LEU A 31 10.43 12.27 9.01
N ASP A 32 11.16 11.33 9.60
CA ASP A 32 10.79 10.72 10.90
C ASP A 32 10.75 11.77 12.03
N ASN A 33 11.71 12.69 12.05
CA ASN A 33 11.70 13.81 12.99
C ASN A 33 10.50 14.74 12.76
N ALA A 34 10.18 15.07 11.50
CA ALA A 34 9.02 15.88 11.15
C ALA A 34 7.69 15.21 11.57
N LEU A 35 7.58 13.89 11.39
CA LEU A 35 6.41 13.11 11.83
C LEU A 35 6.27 13.04 13.35
N LYS A 36 7.38 13.04 14.11
CA LYS A 36 7.33 13.11 15.58
C LYS A 36 6.95 14.50 16.05
N ALA A 37 7.51 15.53 15.42
CA ALA A 37 7.20 16.92 15.73
C ALA A 37 5.74 17.29 15.43
N SER A 38 5.10 16.59 14.48
CA SER A 38 3.69 16.81 14.16
C SER A 38 2.70 16.16 15.14
N GLN A 39 3.17 15.33 16.08
CA GLN A 39 2.29 14.67 17.04
C GLN A 39 1.58 15.69 17.94
N GLY A 40 0.24 15.62 17.99
CA GLY A 40 -0.59 16.51 18.80
C GLY A 40 -0.90 17.86 18.15
N ILE A 41 -0.41 18.13 16.94
CA ILE A 41 -0.81 19.30 16.16
C ILE A 41 -2.11 18.99 15.40
N THR A 42 -3.07 19.91 15.44
CA THR A 42 -4.35 19.79 14.72
C THR A 42 -4.14 19.82 13.21
N ALA A 43 -4.98 19.10 12.46
CA ALA A 43 -4.90 19.02 11.00
C ALA A 43 -4.87 20.41 10.32
N ASP A 44 -5.70 21.36 10.76
CA ASP A 44 -5.77 22.70 10.17
C ASP A 44 -4.46 23.49 10.31
N LYS A 45 -3.76 23.30 11.44
CA LYS A 45 -2.46 23.93 11.67
C LYS A 45 -1.37 23.22 10.88
N MET A 46 -1.38 21.90 10.89
CA MET A 46 -0.43 21.10 10.12
C MET A 46 -0.51 21.37 8.62
N ALA A 47 -1.70 21.65 8.10
CA ALA A 47 -1.91 22.02 6.70
C ALA A 47 -1.12 23.26 6.26
N THR A 48 -0.74 24.14 7.21
CA THR A 48 0.05 25.35 6.95
C THR A 48 1.54 25.21 7.26
N GLU A 49 1.99 24.06 7.78
CA GLU A 49 3.39 23.83 8.15
C GLU A 49 4.26 23.47 6.93
N GLU A 50 4.82 24.50 6.27
CA GLU A 50 5.59 24.35 5.03
C GLU A 50 6.79 23.40 5.17
N GLU A 51 7.51 23.44 6.30
CA GLU A 51 8.68 22.58 6.52
C GLU A 51 8.29 21.10 6.58
N PHE A 52 7.15 20.78 7.20
CA PHE A 52 6.61 19.43 7.24
C PHE A 52 6.27 18.94 5.82
N TRP A 53 5.54 19.74 5.05
CA TRP A 53 5.16 19.38 3.68
C TRP A 53 6.33 19.32 2.72
N TYR A 54 7.37 20.12 2.94
CA TYR A 54 8.62 20.04 2.20
C TYR A 54 9.26 18.65 2.35
N TYR A 55 9.38 18.13 3.57
CA TYR A 55 9.93 16.79 3.80
C TYR A 55 9.06 15.68 3.20
N ILE A 56 7.73 15.83 3.26
CA ILE A 56 6.79 14.90 2.60
C ILE A 56 7.02 14.93 1.08
N GLN A 57 7.14 16.10 0.47
CA GLN A 57 7.41 16.24 -0.96
C GLN A 57 8.72 15.55 -1.36
N GLN A 58 9.79 15.72 -0.57
CA GLN A 58 11.10 15.09 -0.82
C GLN A 58 11.06 13.55 -0.74
N ALA A 59 10.03 12.96 -0.15
CA ALA A 59 9.85 11.51 -0.13
C ALA A 59 9.43 10.92 -1.49
N PHE A 60 9.04 11.75 -2.47
CA PHE A 60 8.60 11.30 -3.79
C PHE A 60 9.63 11.62 -4.88
N THR A 61 9.75 10.72 -5.87
CA THR A 61 10.70 10.86 -6.98
C THR A 61 10.04 11.47 -8.22
N VAL A 62 9.24 12.52 -8.05
CA VAL A 62 8.50 13.17 -9.15
C VAL A 62 9.42 14.06 -9.99
N SER A 63 9.04 14.31 -11.24
CA SER A 63 9.78 15.22 -12.12
C SER A 63 9.63 16.67 -11.63
N PRO A 64 10.73 17.43 -11.47
CA PRO A 64 10.65 18.85 -11.10
C PRO A 64 10.16 19.73 -12.26
N GLY A 65 10.12 19.21 -13.49
CA GLY A 65 9.66 19.94 -14.69
C GLY A 65 8.16 19.88 -14.94
N ILE A 66 7.40 19.15 -14.12
CA ILE A 66 5.95 18.95 -14.31
C ILE A 66 5.22 19.19 -13.00
N ILE A 67 4.22 20.07 -13.03
CA ILE A 67 3.27 20.22 -11.92
C ILE A 67 2.17 19.18 -12.09
N ASN A 68 2.21 18.11 -11.29
CA ASN A 68 1.21 17.06 -11.34
C ASN A 68 -0.05 17.43 -10.54
N LEU A 69 -1.11 17.83 -11.24
CA LEU A 69 -2.42 18.11 -10.66
C LEU A 69 -3.42 16.94 -10.81
N ASN A 70 -2.95 15.75 -11.19
CA ASN A 70 -3.79 14.57 -11.44
C ASN A 70 -3.44 13.36 -10.54
N ASN A 71 -2.99 13.62 -9.31
CA ASN A 71 -2.74 12.57 -8.32
C ASN A 71 -3.99 11.72 -8.03
N GLY A 72 -5.18 12.29 -8.22
CA GLY A 72 -6.46 11.57 -8.10
C GLY A 72 -6.67 10.48 -9.17
N GLY A 73 -6.06 10.62 -10.35
CA GLY A 73 -6.06 9.58 -11.37
C GLY A 73 -5.02 8.50 -11.07
N VAL A 74 -3.75 8.91 -10.90
CA VAL A 74 -2.66 8.03 -10.48
C VAL A 74 -1.64 8.84 -9.67
N SER A 75 -1.27 8.31 -8.51
CA SER A 75 -0.25 8.91 -7.64
C SER A 75 1.08 8.14 -7.71
N PRO A 76 2.23 8.83 -7.63
CA PRO A 76 3.52 8.18 -7.48
C PRO A 76 3.61 7.50 -6.11
N ALA A 77 4.26 6.34 -6.05
CA ALA A 77 4.64 5.76 -4.77
C ALA A 77 5.81 6.55 -4.14
N PRO A 78 5.88 6.72 -2.81
CA PRO A 78 7.06 7.26 -2.15
C PRO A 78 8.31 6.41 -2.46
N LYS A 79 9.49 7.03 -2.39
CA LYS A 79 10.76 6.38 -2.73
C LYS A 79 11.00 5.09 -1.94
N THR A 80 10.68 5.08 -0.64
CA THR A 80 10.79 3.89 0.21
C THR A 80 9.99 2.72 -0.33
N VAL A 81 8.77 2.96 -0.82
CA VAL A 81 7.91 1.92 -1.40
C VAL A 81 8.47 1.44 -2.74
N GLN A 82 8.96 2.35 -3.58
CA GLN A 82 9.59 1.99 -4.85
C GLN A 82 10.84 1.12 -4.65
N ASP A 83 11.68 1.49 -3.68
CA ASP A 83 12.92 0.76 -3.38
C ASP A 83 12.60 -0.62 -2.77
N ALA A 84 11.59 -0.72 -1.90
CA ALA A 84 11.11 -1.99 -1.38
C ALA A 84 10.59 -2.91 -2.50
N MET A 85 9.79 -2.37 -3.43
CA MET A 85 9.28 -3.12 -4.57
C MET A 85 10.42 -3.68 -5.43
N LYS A 86 11.41 -2.86 -5.78
CA LYS A 86 12.59 -3.30 -6.55
C LYS A 86 13.35 -4.40 -5.81
N ARG A 87 13.62 -4.20 -4.52
CA ARG A 87 14.31 -5.19 -3.69
C ARG A 87 13.60 -6.54 -3.69
N TYR A 88 12.28 -6.56 -3.50
CA TYR A 88 11.53 -7.81 -3.46
C TYR A 88 11.34 -8.44 -4.84
N TYR A 89 11.28 -7.63 -5.89
CA TYR A 89 11.35 -8.11 -7.26
C TYR A 89 12.67 -8.83 -7.54
N ASP A 90 13.81 -8.20 -7.22
CA ASP A 90 15.13 -8.79 -7.41
C ASP A 90 15.29 -10.08 -6.58
N LEU A 91 14.91 -10.03 -5.30
CA LEU A 91 14.95 -11.19 -4.40
C LEU A 91 14.11 -12.37 -4.92
N SER A 92 12.94 -12.08 -5.48
CA SER A 92 12.07 -13.12 -6.07
C SER A 92 12.73 -13.79 -7.28
N ASN A 93 13.65 -13.12 -7.97
CA ASN A 93 14.34 -13.68 -9.14
C ASN A 93 15.62 -14.46 -8.76
N GLU A 94 16.18 -14.28 -7.56
CA GLU A 94 17.36 -15.03 -7.11
C GLU A 94 17.08 -16.53 -6.90
N ALA A 95 15.92 -16.87 -6.32
CA ALA A 95 15.47 -18.24 -6.10
C ALA A 95 13.94 -18.28 -5.90
N PRO A 96 13.14 -18.28 -6.99
CA PRO A 96 11.71 -17.95 -6.94
C PRO A 96 10.88 -18.75 -5.94
N SER A 97 10.90 -20.08 -6.03
CA SER A 97 10.08 -20.93 -5.16
C SER A 97 10.51 -20.85 -3.68
N TYR A 98 11.79 -20.61 -3.41
CA TYR A 98 12.28 -20.46 -2.04
C TYR A 98 11.86 -19.10 -1.47
N TYR A 99 12.20 -18.01 -2.15
CA TYR A 99 11.94 -16.66 -1.61
C TYR A 99 10.46 -16.31 -1.63
N MET A 100 9.72 -16.61 -2.70
CA MET A 100 8.30 -16.28 -2.77
C MET A 100 7.50 -17.06 -1.71
N TRP A 101 7.61 -18.39 -1.69
CA TRP A 101 6.74 -19.22 -0.85
C TRP A 101 7.22 -19.41 0.58
N ARG A 102 8.53 -19.30 0.85
CA ARG A 102 9.06 -19.52 2.21
C ARG A 102 9.42 -18.25 2.93
N ILE A 103 9.81 -17.19 2.24
CA ILE A 103 10.31 -15.96 2.86
C ILE A 103 9.27 -14.84 2.77
N LEU A 104 8.81 -14.49 1.57
CA LEU A 104 7.87 -13.39 1.36
C LEU A 104 6.47 -13.71 1.86
N ASP A 105 5.99 -14.95 1.69
CA ASP A 105 4.68 -15.39 2.21
C ASP A 105 4.54 -15.21 3.73
N GLN A 106 5.64 -15.24 4.49
CA GLN A 106 5.62 -14.99 5.94
C GLN A 106 5.12 -13.56 6.27
N GLY A 107 5.32 -12.60 5.37
CA GLY A 107 4.88 -11.22 5.54
C GLY A 107 3.39 -11.01 5.25
N ARG A 108 2.69 -11.99 4.68
CA ARG A 108 1.31 -11.82 4.19
C ARG A 108 0.30 -11.55 5.30
N GLU A 109 0.31 -12.35 6.37
CA GLU A 109 -0.65 -12.20 7.47
C GLU A 109 -0.30 -11.01 8.39
N PRO A 110 0.98 -10.72 8.71
CA PRO A 110 1.35 -9.46 9.35
C PRO A 110 0.92 -8.22 8.54
N LEU A 111 1.06 -8.26 7.21
CA LEU A 111 0.58 -7.17 6.34
C LEU A 111 -0.94 -7.03 6.43
N ARG A 112 -1.69 -8.14 6.38
CA ARG A 112 -3.15 -8.13 6.55
C ARG A 112 -3.57 -7.52 7.88
N ALA A 113 -2.90 -7.87 8.98
CA ALA A 113 -3.18 -7.32 10.31
C ALA A 113 -2.95 -5.80 10.36
N ASN A 114 -1.88 -5.31 9.74
CA ASN A 114 -1.60 -3.86 9.67
C ASN A 114 -2.65 -3.11 8.83
N LEU A 115 -3.07 -3.69 7.70
CA LEU A 115 -4.15 -3.12 6.88
C LEU A 115 -5.48 -3.09 7.62
N ALA A 116 -5.79 -4.14 8.38
CA ALA A 116 -6.99 -4.22 9.20
C ALA A 116 -6.99 -3.16 10.31
N ALA A 117 -5.85 -2.98 10.98
CA ALA A 117 -5.68 -1.92 11.97
C ALA A 117 -5.87 -0.52 11.37
N LEU A 118 -5.36 -0.29 10.16
CA LEU A 118 -5.57 0.98 9.43
C LEU A 118 -7.05 1.19 9.04
N ALA A 119 -7.74 0.12 8.64
CA ALA A 119 -9.15 0.16 8.26
C ALA A 119 -10.12 0.18 9.45
N GLY A 120 -9.65 -0.15 10.66
CA GLY A 120 -10.48 -0.26 11.86
C GLY A 120 -11.38 -1.51 11.88
N CYS A 121 -10.94 -2.61 11.27
CA CYS A 121 -11.71 -3.86 11.16
C CYS A 121 -10.89 -5.10 11.56
N SER A 122 -11.51 -6.29 11.54
CA SER A 122 -10.82 -7.56 11.77
C SER A 122 -9.91 -7.93 10.58
N PRO A 123 -8.76 -8.59 10.79
CA PRO A 123 -7.97 -9.17 9.71
C PRO A 123 -8.77 -10.10 8.80
N GLU A 124 -9.77 -10.81 9.34
CA GLU A 124 -10.67 -11.69 8.58
C GLU A 124 -11.59 -10.94 7.60
N GLU A 125 -11.71 -9.62 7.74
CA GLU A 125 -12.49 -8.74 6.87
C GLU A 125 -11.64 -8.08 5.78
N ILE A 126 -10.33 -8.38 5.74
CA ILE A 126 -9.39 -7.83 4.75
C ILE A 126 -9.03 -8.88 3.71
N THR A 127 -9.29 -8.56 2.45
CA THR A 127 -8.72 -9.27 1.29
C THR A 127 -7.76 -8.34 0.53
N MET A 128 -6.74 -8.93 -0.09
CA MET A 128 -5.76 -8.21 -0.90
C MET A 128 -5.97 -8.58 -2.38
N ASN A 129 -6.24 -7.57 -3.20
CA ASN A 129 -6.44 -7.69 -4.65
C ASN A 129 -5.34 -6.90 -5.39
N ARG A 130 -5.15 -7.15 -6.69
CA ARG A 130 -4.14 -6.44 -7.50
C ARG A 130 -4.51 -4.97 -7.73
N ASN A 131 -5.80 -4.65 -7.76
CA ASN A 131 -6.32 -3.29 -7.94
C ASN A 131 -7.80 -3.20 -7.51
N SER A 132 -8.33 -1.97 -7.50
CA SER A 132 -9.73 -1.69 -7.11
C SER A 132 -10.75 -2.32 -8.04
N SER A 133 -10.51 -2.35 -9.35
CA SER A 133 -11.45 -2.96 -10.31
C SER A 133 -11.60 -4.46 -10.07
N GLU A 134 -10.50 -5.19 -9.83
CA GLU A 134 -10.56 -6.61 -9.45
C GLU A 134 -11.33 -6.81 -8.15
N GLY A 135 -11.09 -5.96 -7.13
CA GLY A 135 -11.81 -6.03 -5.87
C GLY A 135 -13.32 -5.85 -6.05
N LEU A 136 -13.71 -4.83 -6.82
CA LEU A 136 -15.10 -4.56 -7.16
C LEU A 136 -15.72 -5.73 -7.94
N GLU A 137 -15.07 -6.18 -9.01
CA GLU A 137 -15.57 -7.29 -9.83
C GLU A 137 -15.68 -8.60 -9.05
N THR A 138 -14.77 -8.85 -8.09
CA THR A 138 -14.87 -10.02 -7.20
C THR A 138 -16.20 -10.03 -6.44
N ILE A 139 -16.63 -8.88 -5.92
CA ILE A 139 -17.93 -8.74 -5.26
C ILE A 139 -19.07 -8.80 -6.27
N ILE A 140 -18.98 -8.02 -7.35
CA ILE A 140 -20.02 -7.93 -8.39
C ILE A 140 -20.34 -9.31 -8.97
N PHE A 141 -19.35 -10.16 -9.20
CA PHE A 141 -19.58 -11.51 -9.76
C PHE A 141 -19.71 -12.60 -8.69
N GLY A 142 -19.29 -12.35 -7.44
CA GLY A 142 -19.41 -13.27 -6.32
C GLY A 142 -20.79 -13.26 -5.63
N LEU A 143 -21.53 -12.15 -5.69
CA LEU A 143 -22.87 -12.04 -5.09
C LEU A 143 -23.88 -12.96 -5.79
N GLN A 144 -24.67 -13.71 -5.02
CA GLN A 144 -25.67 -14.64 -5.56
C GLN A 144 -27.04 -13.96 -5.77
N LEU A 145 -27.16 -13.17 -6.85
CA LEU A 145 -28.40 -12.49 -7.23
C LEU A 145 -29.43 -13.47 -7.82
N LYS A 146 -30.70 -13.28 -7.45
CA LYS A 146 -31.85 -14.09 -7.86
C LYS A 146 -32.85 -13.27 -8.67
N ALA A 147 -33.76 -13.98 -9.34
CA ALA A 147 -34.89 -13.40 -10.04
C ALA A 147 -35.66 -12.43 -9.13
N GLY A 148 -35.76 -11.16 -9.54
CA GLY A 148 -36.45 -10.10 -8.80
C GLY A 148 -35.55 -9.22 -7.92
N ASP A 149 -34.26 -9.54 -7.80
CA ASP A 149 -33.30 -8.65 -7.13
C ASP A 149 -33.00 -7.42 -8.02
N GLU A 150 -32.70 -6.30 -7.37
CA GLU A 150 -32.31 -5.04 -8.01
C GLU A 150 -30.95 -4.56 -7.48
N VAL A 151 -30.09 -4.12 -8.39
CA VAL A 151 -28.85 -3.42 -8.07
C VAL A 151 -29.04 -1.94 -8.40
N VAL A 152 -29.00 -1.10 -7.38
CA VAL A 152 -29.16 0.35 -7.52
C VAL A 152 -27.79 1.00 -7.68
N LEU A 153 -27.60 1.73 -8.78
CA LEU A 153 -26.37 2.44 -9.09
C LEU A 153 -26.59 3.96 -9.13
N SER A 154 -25.56 4.70 -8.73
CA SER A 154 -25.49 6.15 -8.81
C SER A 154 -24.94 6.61 -10.17
N LYS A 155 -25.35 7.80 -10.63
CA LYS A 155 -24.76 8.43 -11.82
C LYS A 155 -23.30 8.85 -11.63
N GLN A 156 -22.87 8.96 -10.36
CA GLN A 156 -21.51 9.29 -9.98
C GLN A 156 -20.64 8.05 -9.75
N ASP A 157 -21.19 6.84 -9.88
CA ASP A 157 -20.40 5.62 -9.73
C ASP A 157 -19.34 5.51 -10.81
N TYR A 158 -18.25 4.83 -10.47
CA TYR A 158 -17.17 4.58 -11.40
C TYR A 158 -17.67 3.83 -12.65
N PRO A 159 -17.40 4.30 -13.89
CA PRO A 159 -17.98 3.71 -15.09
C PRO A 159 -17.73 2.21 -15.26
N ASN A 160 -16.60 1.67 -14.78
CA ASN A 160 -16.33 0.23 -14.87
C ASN A 160 -17.24 -0.59 -13.96
N VAL A 161 -17.67 -0.06 -12.80
CA VAL A 161 -18.66 -0.72 -11.93
C VAL A 161 -20.00 -0.82 -12.64
N ILE A 162 -20.44 0.30 -13.21
CA ILE A 162 -21.70 0.38 -13.97
C ILE A 162 -21.68 -0.63 -15.13
N ASN A 163 -20.59 -0.64 -15.91
CA ASN A 163 -20.43 -1.55 -17.04
C ASN A 163 -20.38 -3.02 -16.61
N ALA A 164 -19.72 -3.34 -15.50
CA ALA A 164 -19.66 -4.71 -14.98
C ALA A 164 -21.05 -5.24 -14.60
N TYR A 165 -21.87 -4.43 -13.92
CA TYR A 165 -23.25 -4.82 -13.61
C TYR A 165 -24.12 -4.95 -14.86
N LYS A 166 -24.04 -4.03 -15.82
CA LYS A 166 -24.76 -4.12 -17.11
C LYS A 166 -24.36 -5.37 -17.90
N GLN A 167 -23.08 -5.72 -17.88
CA GLN A 167 -22.60 -6.96 -18.51
C GLN A 167 -23.16 -8.19 -17.80
N ARG A 168 -23.14 -8.19 -16.46
CA ARG A 168 -23.65 -9.28 -15.64
C ARG A 168 -25.17 -9.46 -15.80
N GLU A 169 -25.94 -8.38 -15.84
CA GLU A 169 -27.38 -8.39 -16.11
C GLU A 169 -27.68 -9.08 -17.44
N LYS A 170 -26.98 -8.70 -18.52
CA LYS A 170 -27.13 -9.32 -19.85
C LYS A 170 -26.78 -10.80 -19.87
N ARG A 171 -25.79 -11.22 -19.07
CA ARG A 171 -25.31 -12.60 -19.01
C ARG A 171 -26.26 -13.48 -18.19
N ASP A 172 -26.66 -13.02 -17.01
CA ASP A 172 -27.39 -13.82 -16.05
C ASP A 172 -28.90 -13.74 -16.31
N GLY A 173 -29.42 -12.57 -16.72
CA GLY A 173 -30.84 -12.32 -16.98
C GLY A 173 -31.75 -12.37 -15.73
N ARG A 174 -31.17 -12.33 -14.53
CA ARG A 174 -31.87 -12.60 -13.25
C ARG A 174 -32.15 -11.36 -12.41
N PHE A 175 -31.48 -10.26 -12.66
CA PHE A 175 -31.62 -9.04 -11.85
C PHE A 175 -31.59 -7.82 -12.78
N GLN A 176 -32.01 -6.66 -12.29
CA GLN A 176 -31.92 -5.41 -13.04
C GLN A 176 -30.86 -4.49 -12.46
N ALA A 177 -30.07 -3.85 -13.32
CA ALA A 177 -29.11 -2.82 -12.94
C ALA A 177 -29.71 -1.44 -13.27
N ALA A 178 -30.26 -0.75 -12.27
CA ALA A 178 -30.93 0.53 -12.45
C ALA A 178 -29.97 1.70 -12.23
N GLU A 179 -29.84 2.57 -13.24
CA GLU A 179 -29.14 3.86 -13.09
C GLU A 179 -30.10 4.92 -12.56
N GLY A 180 -29.80 5.44 -11.38
CA GLY A 180 -30.49 6.58 -10.80
C GLY A 180 -31.10 6.25 -9.46
N CYS A 181 -30.53 6.85 -8.41
CA CYS A 181 -31.26 7.05 -7.16
C CYS A 181 -32.55 7.85 -7.48
N PRO A 182 -33.75 7.41 -7.04
CA PRO A 182 -34.93 8.26 -7.12
C PRO A 182 -34.61 9.55 -6.38
N ARG A 183 -34.73 10.70 -7.05
CA ARG A 183 -34.59 11.99 -6.36
C ARG A 183 -35.62 12.02 -5.23
N THR A 184 -35.13 12.00 -3.99
CA THR A 184 -35.90 12.45 -2.83
C THR A 184 -36.26 13.92 -3.00
#